data_AF-A0A1V3QHL2-F1
#
_entry.id   AF-A0A1V3QHL2-F1
#
_cell.length_a   1.000
_cell.length_b   1.000
_cell.length_c   1.000
_cell.angle_alpha   90.00
_cell.angle_beta   90.00
_cell.angle_gamma   90.00
#
_symmetry.space_group_name_H-M   'P 1'
#
loop_
_entity.id
_entity.type
_entity.pdbx_description
1 polymer ?
#
loop_
_entity_poly.entity_id
_entity_poly.type
_entity_poly.pdbx_seq_one_letter_code
_entity_poly.pdbx_strand_id
1 'polypeptide(L)'
;MKNMQKGFTLIELMIVVAIIAILAAIAIPAYQDYLIRSQVSEGAVLSDGAKTAVSEFYSNHGTWPTGNQSAGLPTNAASISGKYVSGVNVVSGVITATFSGASANKAIQGDTFTLSPTDNGGSINWTCSPATAVGTAVPQKYLPSSCRTQ
;
A
#
# COMPACT_ATOMS: atom_id res chain seq x y z
N MET A 1 17.40 -49.28 -36.93
CA MET A 1 17.47 -49.55 -35.47
C MET A 1 16.38 -48.73 -34.81
N LYS A 2 15.42 -49.36 -34.15
CA LYS A 2 14.24 -48.69 -33.56
C LYS A 2 14.67 -48.17 -32.19
N ASN A 3 14.90 -46.85 -32.07
CA ASN A 3 15.21 -46.23 -30.78
C ASN A 3 14.00 -46.40 -29.86
N MET A 4 14.15 -47.24 -28.85
CA MET A 4 13.13 -47.46 -27.84
C MET A 4 13.14 -46.25 -26.91
N GLN A 5 12.22 -45.30 -27.12
CA GLN A 5 12.04 -44.17 -26.21
C GLN A 5 11.70 -44.72 -24.83
N LYS A 6 12.63 -44.55 -23.87
CA LYS A 6 12.37 -44.81 -22.46
C LYS A 6 11.36 -43.76 -21.99
N GLY A 7 10.13 -44.20 -21.70
CA GLY A 7 9.10 -43.35 -21.11
C GLY A 7 9.44 -42.95 -19.68
N PHE A 8 8.89 -41.83 -19.23
CA PHE A 8 8.99 -41.35 -17.85
C PHE A 8 8.28 -42.34 -16.91
N THR A 9 8.86 -42.64 -15.76
CA THR A 9 8.22 -43.53 -14.78
C THR A 9 7.18 -42.77 -13.96
N LEU A 10 6.13 -43.46 -13.52
CA LEU A 10 5.14 -42.88 -12.60
C LEU A 10 5.79 -42.40 -11.29
N ILE A 11 6.84 -43.08 -10.83
CA ILE A 11 7.53 -42.70 -9.60
C ILE A 11 8.33 -41.40 -9.78
N GLU A 12 8.99 -41.20 -10.91
CA GLU A 12 9.67 -39.93 -11.22
C GLU A 12 8.66 -38.77 -11.30
N LEU A 13 7.50 -39.00 -11.92
CA LEU A 13 6.45 -37.98 -11.99
C LEU A 13 5.92 -37.61 -10.58
N MET A 14 5.69 -38.61 -9.72
CA MET A 14 5.22 -38.38 -8.35
C MET A 14 6.24 -37.60 -7.51
N ILE A 15 7.54 -37.89 -7.65
CA ILE A 15 8.60 -37.15 -6.94
C ILE A 15 8.63 -35.69 -7.40
N VAL A 16 8.54 -35.44 -8.71
CA VAL A 16 8.51 -34.08 -9.26
C VAL A 16 7.31 -33.29 -8.74
N VAL A 17 6.12 -33.90 -8.73
CA VAL A 17 4.91 -33.26 -8.20
C VAL A 17 5.04 -32.96 -6.70
N ALA A 18 5.63 -33.88 -5.92
CA ALA A 18 5.87 -33.65 -4.49
C ALA A 18 6.80 -32.47 -4.24
N ILE A 19 7.89 -32.34 -5.00
CA ILE A 19 8.83 -31.21 -4.89
C ILE A 19 8.13 -29.90 -5.27
N ILE A 20 7.36 -29.87 -6.37
CA ILE A 20 6.61 -28.68 -6.79
C ILE A 20 5.59 -28.27 -5.72
N ALA A 21 4.89 -29.22 -5.09
CA ALA A 21 3.92 -28.95 -4.04
C ALA A 21 4.57 -28.27 -2.81
N ILE A 22 5.76 -28.73 -2.39
CA ILE A 22 6.50 -28.13 -1.27
C ILE A 22 6.94 -26.71 -1.62
N LEU A 23 7.52 -26.50 -2.81
CA LEU A 23 7.95 -25.18 -3.25
C LEU A 23 6.77 -24.20 -3.37
N ALA A 24 5.64 -24.65 -3.93
CA ALA A 24 4.44 -23.84 -4.07
C ALA A 24 3.86 -23.42 -2.71
N ALA A 25 3.85 -24.31 -1.72
CA ALA A 25 3.35 -24.00 -0.38
C ALA A 25 4.11 -22.86 0.31
N ILE A 26 5.41 -22.71 0.02
CA ILE A 26 6.26 -21.63 0.56
C ILE A 26 6.17 -20.37 -0.31
N ALA A 27 6.18 -20.53 -1.63
CA ALA A 27 6.24 -19.42 -2.57
C ALA A 27 4.91 -18.64 -2.68
N ILE A 28 3.77 -19.32 -2.62
CA ILE A 28 2.45 -18.68 -2.80
C ILE A 28 2.17 -17.62 -1.72
N PRO A 29 2.33 -17.90 -0.41
CA PRO A 29 2.10 -16.87 0.61
C PRO A 29 3.03 -15.66 0.47
N ALA A 30 4.31 -15.90 0.16
CA ALA A 30 5.28 -14.82 -0.04
C ALA A 30 4.93 -13.95 -1.26
N TYR A 31 4.49 -14.57 -2.36
CA TYR A 31 4.05 -13.85 -3.55
C TYR A 31 2.76 -13.05 -3.30
N GLN A 32 1.81 -13.60 -2.54
CA GLN A 32 0.61 -12.87 -2.11
C GLN A 32 0.97 -11.64 -1.28
N ASP A 33 1.87 -11.78 -0.31
CA ASP A 33 2.33 -10.66 0.50
C ASP A 33 3.02 -9.58 -0.36
N TYR A 34 3.80 -9.97 -1.38
CA TYR A 34 4.38 -9.03 -2.34
C TYR A 34 3.32 -8.28 -3.15
N LEU A 35 2.31 -8.99 -3.66
CA LEU A 35 1.21 -8.35 -4.40
C LEU A 35 0.44 -7.36 -3.51
N ILE A 36 0.17 -7.71 -2.26
CA ILE A 36 -0.52 -6.82 -1.31
C ILE A 36 0.33 -5.57 -1.03
N ARG A 37 1.65 -5.72 -0.82
CA ARG A 37 2.56 -4.56 -0.67
C ARG A 37 2.54 -3.65 -1.90
N SER A 38 2.46 -4.23 -3.11
CA SER A 38 2.32 -3.46 -4.34
C SER A 38 1.01 -2.66 -4.36
N GLN A 39 -0.10 -3.21 -3.89
CA GLN A 39 -1.35 -2.48 -3.75
C GLN A 39 -1.21 -1.31 -2.77
N VAL A 40 -0.54 -1.52 -1.64
CA VAL A 40 -0.29 -0.47 -0.64
C VAL A 40 0.55 0.68 -1.22
N SER A 41 1.51 0.38 -2.11
CA SER A 41 2.33 1.40 -2.76
C SER A 41 1.54 2.35 -3.67
N GLU A 42 0.41 1.91 -4.25
CA GLU A 42 -0.49 2.80 -5.00
C GLU A 42 -1.01 3.94 -4.11
N GLY A 43 -1.36 3.63 -2.85
CA GLY A 43 -1.80 4.64 -1.89
C GLY A 43 -0.73 5.67 -1.58
N ALA A 44 0.54 5.28 -1.53
CA ALA A 44 1.64 6.21 -1.35
C ALA A 44 1.76 7.18 -2.53
N VAL A 45 1.70 6.65 -3.76
CA VAL A 45 1.77 7.44 -5.00
C VAL A 45 0.59 8.41 -5.11
N LEU A 46 -0.64 7.96 -4.82
CA LEU A 46 -1.82 8.84 -4.82
C LEU A 46 -1.73 9.94 -3.75
N SER A 47 -1.08 9.63 -2.62
CA SER A 47 -0.88 10.59 -1.53
C SER A 47 0.20 11.64 -1.82
N ASP A 48 1.12 11.41 -2.77
CA ASP A 48 2.21 12.36 -3.08
C ASP A 48 1.68 13.68 -3.68
N GLY A 49 0.58 13.62 -4.44
CA GLY A 49 -0.13 14.83 -4.88
C GLY A 49 -0.66 15.64 -3.70
N ALA A 50 -1.24 14.96 -2.71
CA ALA A 50 -1.71 15.59 -1.49
C ALA A 50 -0.56 16.14 -0.62
N LYS A 51 0.60 15.47 -0.55
CA LYS A 51 1.79 15.99 0.16
C LYS A 51 2.23 17.32 -0.41
N THR A 52 2.27 17.44 -1.73
CA THR A 52 2.68 18.67 -2.41
C THR A 52 1.73 19.81 -2.04
N ALA A 53 0.43 19.58 -2.17
CA ALA A 53 -0.62 20.55 -1.85
C ALA A 53 -0.59 20.98 -0.37
N VAL A 54 -0.43 20.03 0.56
CA VAL A 54 -0.30 20.31 2.00
C VAL A 54 0.97 21.11 2.31
N SER A 55 2.09 20.76 1.68
CA SER A 55 3.38 21.44 1.89
C SER A 55 3.34 22.88 1.37
N GLU A 56 2.73 23.09 0.21
CA GLU A 56 2.55 24.43 -0.37
C GLU A 56 1.60 25.27 0.50
N PHE A 57 0.48 24.71 0.95
CA PHE A 57 -0.43 25.41 1.84
C PHE A 57 0.28 25.89 3.12
N TYR A 58 1.06 25.00 3.75
CA TYR A 58 1.84 25.33 4.94
C TYR A 58 2.88 26.42 4.65
N SER A 59 3.59 26.32 3.52
CA SER A 59 4.60 27.31 3.11
C SER A 59 3.99 28.71 2.91
N ASN A 60 2.75 28.78 2.40
CA ASN A 60 2.07 30.04 2.14
C ASN A 60 1.38 30.64 3.39
N HIS A 61 0.89 29.80 4.32
CA HIS A 61 0.05 30.26 5.44
C HIS A 61 0.66 30.04 6.83
N GLY A 62 1.77 29.31 6.93
CA GLY A 62 2.42 28.95 8.21
C GLY A 62 1.59 28.00 9.09
N THR A 63 0.50 27.43 8.57
CA THR A 63 -0.40 26.53 9.30
C THR A 63 -0.81 25.35 8.43
N TRP A 64 -1.13 24.22 9.05
CA TRP A 64 -1.57 23.03 8.31
C TRP A 64 -3.00 23.20 7.79
N PRO A 65 -3.33 22.70 6.59
CA PRO A 65 -4.69 22.74 6.07
C PRO A 65 -5.60 21.88 6.95
N THR A 66 -6.78 22.41 7.28
CA THR A 66 -7.76 21.71 8.12
C THR A 66 -8.41 20.54 7.39
N GLY A 67 -8.47 20.58 6.06
CA GLY A 67 -8.94 19.48 5.22
C GLY A 67 -8.56 19.57 3.74
N ASN A 68 -9.09 18.65 2.92
CA ASN A 68 -8.84 18.61 1.48
C ASN A 68 -9.09 19.95 0.78
N GLN A 69 -10.26 20.56 1.02
CA GLN A 69 -10.64 21.80 0.34
C GLN A 69 -9.67 22.96 0.64
N SER A 70 -9.22 23.09 1.90
CA SER A 70 -8.23 24.12 2.26
C SER A 70 -6.88 23.88 1.59
N ALA A 71 -6.50 22.61 1.36
CA ALA A 71 -5.30 22.26 0.61
C ALA A 71 -5.47 22.41 -0.91
N GLY A 72 -6.63 22.84 -1.42
CA GLY A 72 -6.91 22.90 -2.86
C GLY A 72 -7.17 21.54 -3.50
N LEU A 73 -7.45 20.52 -2.70
CA LEU A 73 -7.80 19.17 -3.15
C LEU A 73 -9.33 19.01 -3.23
N PRO A 74 -9.85 18.02 -4.00
CA PRO A 74 -11.27 17.69 -4.00
C PRO A 74 -11.82 17.42 -2.60
N THR A 75 -12.92 18.09 -2.25
CA THR A 75 -13.56 17.95 -0.92
C THR A 75 -13.98 16.52 -0.62
N ASN A 76 -14.45 15.80 -1.63
CA ASN A 76 -14.76 14.39 -1.50
C ASN A 76 -13.47 13.56 -1.63
N ALA A 77 -13.04 12.90 -0.55
CA ALA A 77 -11.87 12.04 -0.54
C ALA A 77 -11.93 10.93 -1.61
N ALA A 78 -13.13 10.45 -1.97
CA ALA A 78 -13.31 9.42 -2.99
C ALA A 78 -13.00 9.90 -4.42
N SER A 79 -12.89 11.20 -4.65
CA SER A 79 -12.40 11.76 -5.91
C SER A 79 -10.90 11.55 -6.11
N ILE A 80 -10.15 11.25 -5.05
CA ILE A 80 -8.75 10.84 -5.10
C ILE A 80 -8.68 9.33 -4.85
N SER A 81 -9.04 8.56 -5.88
CA SER A 81 -9.14 7.10 -5.81
C SER A 81 -8.34 6.43 -6.93
N GLY A 82 -8.07 5.14 -6.74
CA GLY A 82 -7.35 4.29 -7.67
C GLY A 82 -7.94 2.89 -7.70
N LYS A 83 -7.16 1.92 -8.18
CA LYS A 83 -7.62 0.54 -8.32
C LYS A 83 -7.80 -0.14 -6.95
N TYR A 84 -6.92 0.15 -6.01
CA TYR A 84 -6.89 -0.43 -4.67
C TYR A 84 -7.28 0.57 -3.57
N VAL A 85 -7.19 1.87 -3.87
CA VAL A 85 -7.45 2.97 -2.94
C VAL A 85 -8.82 3.58 -3.22
N SER A 86 -9.68 3.66 -2.21
CA SER A 86 -11.02 4.26 -2.32
C SER A 86 -11.03 5.76 -2.08
N GLY A 87 -10.01 6.32 -1.44
CA GLY A 87 -9.94 7.75 -1.16
C GLY A 87 -8.66 8.17 -0.46
N VAL A 88 -8.34 9.45 -0.62
CA VAL A 88 -7.28 10.15 0.12
C VAL A 88 -7.89 11.37 0.80
N ASN A 89 -7.71 11.45 2.11
CA ASN A 89 -8.26 12.50 2.94
C ASN A 89 -7.16 13.20 3.74
N VAL A 90 -7.22 14.52 3.79
CA VAL A 90 -6.35 15.37 4.61
C VAL A 90 -7.16 15.86 5.79
N VAL A 91 -6.60 15.78 6.99
CA VAL A 91 -7.15 16.38 8.22
C VAL A 91 -6.01 16.98 9.00
N SER A 92 -6.03 18.29 9.22
CA SER A 92 -4.97 19.01 9.95
C SER A 92 -3.56 18.70 9.42
N GLY A 93 -3.42 18.65 8.09
CA GLY A 93 -2.18 18.30 7.40
C GLY A 93 -1.85 16.79 7.32
N VAL A 94 -2.47 15.94 8.14
CA VAL A 94 -2.26 14.48 8.08
C VAL A 94 -3.03 13.90 6.91
N ILE A 95 -2.33 13.21 6.01
CA ILE A 95 -2.90 12.57 4.83
C ILE A 95 -3.19 11.11 5.19
N THR A 96 -4.42 10.66 4.94
CA THR A 96 -4.86 9.28 5.16
C THR A 96 -5.30 8.68 3.83
N ALA A 97 -4.69 7.56 3.45
CA ALA A 97 -5.13 6.77 2.30
C ALA A 97 -5.93 5.56 2.78
N THR A 98 -7.06 5.27 2.13
CA THR A 98 -7.95 4.15 2.48
C THR A 98 -8.01 3.10 1.39
N PHE A 99 -7.80 1.84 1.75
CA PHE A 99 -7.79 0.70 0.83
C PHE A 99 -9.14 0.00 0.75
N SER A 100 -10.13 0.65 0.13
CA SER A 100 -11.41 0.01 -0.19
C SER A 100 -11.72 0.03 -1.69
N GLY A 101 -10.68 0.08 -2.53
CA GLY A 101 -10.85 0.01 -3.99
C GLY A 101 -11.47 -1.32 -4.43
N ALA A 102 -12.13 -1.34 -5.59
CA ALA A 102 -12.88 -2.50 -6.07
C ALA A 102 -12.04 -3.77 -6.26
N SER A 103 -10.73 -3.63 -6.44
CA SER A 103 -9.78 -4.75 -6.61
C SER A 103 -8.80 -4.90 -5.44
N ALA A 104 -9.03 -4.20 -4.32
CA ALA A 104 -8.17 -4.32 -3.14
C ALA A 104 -8.23 -5.76 -2.59
N ASN A 105 -7.07 -6.24 -2.12
CA ASN A 105 -7.00 -7.54 -1.49
C ASN A 105 -7.76 -7.51 -0.16
N LYS A 106 -8.51 -8.58 0.14
CA LYS A 106 -9.27 -8.72 1.39
C LYS A 106 -8.42 -8.52 2.66
N ALA A 107 -7.12 -8.82 2.60
CA ALA A 107 -6.20 -8.65 3.71
C ALA A 107 -5.90 -7.18 4.07
N ILE A 108 -6.28 -6.22 3.22
CA ILE A 108 -6.13 -4.78 3.46
C ILE A 108 -7.43 -4.00 3.23
N GLN A 109 -8.56 -4.69 3.03
CA GLN A 109 -9.82 -4.03 2.68
C GLN A 109 -10.33 -3.18 3.85
N GLY A 110 -10.54 -1.88 3.62
CA GLY A 110 -10.93 -0.93 4.66
C GLY A 110 -9.77 -0.39 5.49
N ASP A 111 -8.57 -0.96 5.33
CA ASP A 111 -7.41 -0.54 6.07
C ASP A 111 -6.88 0.79 5.55
N THR A 112 -6.09 1.47 6.39
CA THR A 112 -5.54 2.79 6.10
C THR A 112 -4.08 2.91 6.55
N PHE A 113 -3.34 3.83 5.91
CA PHE A 113 -2.06 4.33 6.42
C PHE A 113 -2.10 5.87 6.41
N THR A 114 -1.28 6.48 7.27
CA THR A 114 -1.15 7.93 7.37
C THR A 114 0.23 8.44 7.00
N LEU A 115 0.27 9.64 6.43
CA LEU A 115 1.46 10.45 6.25
C LEU A 115 1.27 11.73 7.04
N SER A 116 2.10 11.90 8.07
CA SER A 116 2.04 13.06 8.96
C SER A 116 3.20 13.98 8.63
N PRO A 117 2.95 15.27 8.37
CA PRO A 117 4.01 16.23 8.18
C PRO A 117 4.51 16.74 9.54
N THR A 118 5.79 17.07 9.62
CA THR A 118 6.43 17.75 10.75
C THR A 118 7.29 18.86 10.19
N ASP A 119 7.03 20.10 10.60
CA ASP A 119 7.89 21.23 10.24
C ASP A 119 9.17 21.22 11.08
N ASN A 120 10.30 21.50 10.42
CA ASN A 120 11.61 21.63 11.04
C ASN A 120 12.22 23.02 10.78
N GLY A 121 11.38 24.06 10.69
CA GLY A 121 11.83 25.44 10.51
C GLY A 121 12.40 25.70 9.11
N GLY A 122 11.65 25.31 8.07
CA GLY A 122 12.04 25.54 6.66
C GLY A 122 12.16 24.26 5.83
N SER A 123 11.89 23.10 6.42
CA SER A 123 11.68 21.85 5.71
C SER A 123 10.57 21.04 6.37
N ILE A 124 9.79 20.33 5.55
CA ILE A 124 8.72 19.46 6.02
C ILE A 124 9.21 18.02 5.95
N ASN A 125 9.34 17.37 7.10
CA ASN A 125 9.60 15.95 7.18
C ASN A 125 8.27 15.19 7.16
N TRP A 126 8.19 14.13 6.34
CA TRP A 126 7.00 13.30 6.23
C TRP A 126 7.24 11.95 6.89
N THR A 127 6.49 11.68 7.97
CA THR A 127 6.52 10.38 8.62
C THR A 127 5.35 9.54 8.15
N CYS A 128 5.63 8.35 7.64
CA CYS A 128 4.60 7.38 7.29
C CYS A 128 4.38 6.41 8.44
N SER A 129 3.13 6.16 8.79
CA SER A 129 2.77 5.24 9.87
C SER A 129 1.50 4.44 9.55
N PRO A 130 1.32 3.25 10.16
CA PRO A 130 0.00 2.63 10.23
C PRO A 130 -0.98 3.64 10.83
N ALA A 131 -2.17 3.75 10.24
CA ALA A 131 -3.19 4.66 10.73
C ALA A 131 -3.88 4.04 11.96
N THR A 132 -3.65 4.61 13.14
CA THR A 132 -4.28 4.13 14.39
C THR A 132 -5.51 4.95 14.79
N ALA A 133 -5.71 6.12 14.17
CA ALA A 133 -6.77 7.06 14.53
C ALA A 133 -8.00 7.01 13.61
N VAL A 134 -7.88 6.45 12.40
CA VAL A 134 -8.96 6.46 11.38
C VAL A 134 -9.00 5.12 10.66
N GLY A 135 -10.03 4.30 10.93
CA GLY A 135 -10.19 2.97 10.34
C GLY A 135 -9.28 1.90 10.98
N THR A 136 -9.11 0.77 10.30
CA THR A 136 -8.17 -0.29 10.68
C THR A 136 -6.80 -0.03 10.07
N ALA A 137 -5.72 -0.29 10.81
CA ALA A 137 -4.37 -0.05 10.30
C ALA A 137 -3.96 -1.14 9.31
N VAL A 138 -3.36 -0.75 8.18
CA VAL A 138 -2.69 -1.72 7.30
C VAL A 138 -1.63 -2.48 8.11
N PRO A 139 -1.62 -3.82 8.09
CA PRO A 139 -0.62 -4.61 8.81
C PRO A 139 0.82 -4.21 8.44
N GLN A 140 1.72 -4.20 9.43
CA GLN A 140 3.15 -3.83 9.25
C GLN A 140 3.83 -4.64 8.13
N LYS A 141 3.45 -5.91 7.96
CA LYS A 141 3.96 -6.77 6.89
C LYS A 141 3.47 -6.39 5.49
N TYR A 142 2.54 -5.47 5.33
CA TYR A 142 2.07 -4.97 4.04
C TYR A 142 2.52 -3.54 3.74
N LEU A 143 2.97 -2.81 4.77
CA LEU A 143 3.50 -1.47 4.61
C LEU A 143 4.88 -1.46 3.91
N PRO A 144 5.17 -0.43 3.09
CA PRO A 144 6.52 -0.11 2.65
C PRO A 144 7.48 0.02 3.83
N SER A 145 8.78 -0.19 3.61
CA SER A 145 9.79 -0.06 4.67
C SER A 145 9.79 1.32 5.33
N SER A 146 9.53 2.40 4.57
CA SER A 146 9.42 3.77 5.07
C SER A 146 8.20 4.02 5.96
N CYS A 147 7.23 3.12 5.97
CA CYS A 147 5.98 3.22 6.73
C CYS A 147 5.91 2.24 7.91
N ARG A 148 6.96 1.43 8.11
CA ARG A 148 7.02 0.51 9.25
C ARG A 148 7.58 1.24 10.46
N THR A 149 6.95 1.03 11.61
CA THR A 149 7.50 1.49 12.89
C THR A 149 8.80 0.72 13.13
N GLN A 150 9.93 1.43 13.14
CA GLN A 150 11.21 0.90 13.61
C GLN A 150 11.19 0.82 15.14
#